data_AF-A0AAJ1WUE2-F1
#
_entry.id   AF-A0AAJ1WUE2-F1
#
_cell.length_a   1.000
_cell.length_b   1.000
_cell.length_c   1.000
_cell.angle_alpha   90.00
_cell.angle_beta   90.00
_cell.angle_gamma   90.00
#
_symmetry.space_group_name_H-M   'P 1'
#
loop_
_entity.id
_entity.type
_entity.pdbx_description
1 polymer ?
#
loop_
_entity_poly.entity_id
_entity_poly.type
_entity_poly.pdbx_seq_one_letter_code
_entity_poly.pdbx_strand_id
1 'polypeptide(L)'
;MTQILNLPLLTFPVSIANNEDWTDAWAYLDVSSNPISLAGLTLTMMMRARATDPTAQIVAASVSGIVNGLPQNGSISSGGAGLNVVALAIPKATVARLSPGDYVFEVQATGDGLTRTIAAGPVTVEAGVVR
;
A
#
# COMPACT_ATOMS: atom_id res chain seq x y z
N MET A 1 17.29 -15.77 0.15
CA MET A 1 17.07 -15.01 1.39
C MET A 1 16.82 -13.57 0.98
N THR A 2 15.76 -12.97 1.50
CA THR A 2 15.30 -11.60 1.22
C THR A 2 15.95 -10.60 2.19
N GLN A 3 15.72 -9.30 1.95
CA GLN A 3 16.19 -8.21 2.83
C GLN A 3 15.13 -7.79 3.86
N ILE A 4 14.14 -8.65 4.17
CA ILE A 4 12.96 -8.27 4.98
C ILE A 4 13.30 -7.67 6.35
N LEU A 5 14.41 -8.09 6.98
CA LEU A 5 14.86 -7.58 8.28
C LEU A 5 15.46 -6.18 8.19
N ASN A 6 15.99 -5.80 7.03
CA ASN A 6 16.65 -4.52 6.80
C ASN A 6 15.68 -3.40 6.39
N LEU A 7 14.41 -3.73 6.14
CA LEU A 7 13.41 -2.72 5.77
C LEU A 7 13.06 -1.84 6.99
N PRO A 8 13.28 -0.50 6.90
CA PRO A 8 12.73 0.43 7.88
C PRO A 8 11.21 0.48 7.79
N LEU A 9 10.55 0.86 8.87
CA LEU A 9 9.15 1.28 8.82
C LEU A 9 9.09 2.70 8.29
N LEU A 10 8.44 2.91 7.15
CA LEU A 10 8.12 4.24 6.64
C LEU A 10 6.77 4.70 7.19
N THR A 11 6.68 5.96 7.60
CA THR A 11 5.43 6.56 8.07
C THR A 11 5.20 7.89 7.40
N PHE A 12 4.10 7.99 6.65
CA PHE A 12 3.79 9.20 5.89
C PHE A 12 2.27 9.36 5.68
N PRO A 13 1.77 10.60 5.61
CA PRO A 13 0.38 10.86 5.24
C PRO A 13 0.16 10.71 3.73
N VAL A 14 -1.05 10.32 3.34
CA VAL A 14 -1.52 10.29 1.95
C VAL A 14 -2.82 11.10 1.84
N SER A 15 -3.01 11.81 0.73
CA SER A 15 -4.30 12.39 0.34
C SER A 15 -4.67 11.92 -1.07
N ILE A 16 -5.92 11.51 -1.27
CA ILE A 16 -6.46 11.06 -2.56
C ILE A 16 -7.86 11.63 -2.77
N ALA A 17 -8.21 11.97 -4.01
CA ALA A 17 -9.60 12.25 -4.35
C ALA A 17 -10.34 10.96 -4.69
N ASN A 18 -11.62 10.85 -4.30
CA ASN A 18 -12.41 9.64 -4.59
C ASN A 18 -12.88 9.51 -6.06
N ASN A 19 -12.48 10.40 -6.95
CA ASN A 19 -12.87 10.39 -8.36
C ASN A 19 -11.70 10.14 -9.33
N GLU A 20 -10.55 9.70 -8.85
CA GLU A 20 -9.33 9.42 -9.63
C GLU A 20 -8.73 8.05 -9.30
N ASP A 21 -7.80 7.61 -10.15
CA ASP A 21 -6.96 6.44 -9.84
C ASP A 21 -5.97 6.83 -8.75
N TRP A 22 -5.74 5.95 -7.78
CA TRP A 22 -4.69 6.16 -6.80
C TRP A 22 -3.41 5.45 -7.27
N THR A 23 -2.48 6.25 -7.78
CA THR A 23 -1.15 5.82 -8.20
C THR A 23 -0.10 6.48 -7.34
N ASP A 24 0.64 5.70 -6.57
CA ASP A 24 1.70 6.19 -5.69
C ASP A 24 2.93 5.31 -5.77
N ALA A 25 4.08 5.88 -5.42
CA ALA A 25 5.30 5.09 -5.29
C ALA A 25 6.25 5.68 -4.25
N TRP A 26 6.97 4.80 -3.55
CA TRP A 26 8.02 5.20 -2.61
C TRP A 26 9.16 4.18 -2.63
N ALA A 27 10.37 4.64 -2.28
CA ALA A 27 11.58 3.84 -2.30
C ALA A 27 12.02 3.44 -0.89
N TYR A 28 12.62 2.26 -0.76
CA TYR A 28 13.37 1.83 0.42
C TYR A 28 14.86 2.05 0.19
N LEU A 29 15.45 2.83 1.08
CA LEU A 29 16.87 3.15 1.11
C LEU A 29 17.45 2.83 2.48
N ASP A 30 18.72 2.45 2.53
CA ASP A 30 19.45 2.30 3.79
C ASP A 30 19.90 3.67 4.33
N VAL A 31 20.58 3.67 5.48
CA VAL A 31 21.11 4.88 6.13
C VAL A 31 22.15 5.63 5.29
N SER A 32 22.72 4.97 4.30
CA SER A 32 23.70 5.52 3.35
C SER A 32 23.05 5.88 2.01
N SER A 33 21.72 5.90 1.91
CA SER A 33 20.94 6.15 0.69
C SER A 33 21.12 5.10 -0.42
N ASN A 34 21.59 3.89 -0.10
CA ASN A 34 21.63 2.79 -1.07
C ASN A 34 20.26 2.10 -1.18
N PRO A 35 19.86 1.64 -2.38
CA PRO A 35 18.65 0.85 -2.58
C PRO A 35 18.62 -0.42 -1.72
N ILE A 36 17.54 -0.61 -0.95
CA ILE A 36 17.26 -1.90 -0.30
C ILE A 36 16.35 -2.71 -1.21
N SER A 37 16.84 -3.85 -1.69
CA SER A 37 16.07 -4.69 -2.60
C SER A 37 14.86 -5.33 -1.94
N LEU A 38 13.70 -5.28 -2.61
CA LEU A 38 12.46 -5.97 -2.24
C LEU A 38 12.31 -7.31 -2.97
N ALA A 39 13.35 -7.78 -3.67
CA ALA A 39 13.31 -9.03 -4.43
C ALA A 39 12.91 -10.22 -3.54
N GLY A 40 11.94 -11.00 -4.02
CA GLY A 40 11.44 -12.18 -3.31
C GLY A 40 10.45 -11.89 -2.18
N LEU A 41 10.03 -10.64 -1.99
CA LEU A 41 8.97 -10.26 -1.06
C LEU A 41 7.61 -10.25 -1.75
N THR A 42 6.61 -10.78 -1.05
CA THR A 42 5.20 -10.56 -1.37
C THR A 42 4.71 -9.35 -0.60
N LEU A 43 4.07 -8.41 -1.28
CA LEU A 43 3.54 -7.18 -0.70
C LEU A 43 2.02 -7.27 -0.59
N THR A 44 1.50 -6.76 0.52
CA THR A 44 0.07 -6.64 0.77
C THR A 44 -0.19 -5.28 1.40
N MET A 45 -1.17 -4.55 0.89
CA MET A 45 -1.64 -3.31 1.46
C MET A 45 -3.09 -3.49 1.92
N MET A 46 -3.40 -2.94 3.08
CA MET A 46 -4.75 -2.75 3.55
C MET A 46 -4.98 -1.28 3.88
N MET A 47 -6.12 -0.74 3.45
CA MET A 47 -6.64 0.55 3.91
C MET A 47 -7.98 0.31 4.59
N ARG A 48 -8.21 0.96 5.73
CA ARG A 48 -9.43 0.85 6.53
C ARG A 48 -9.85 2.19 7.11
N ALA A 49 -11.15 2.39 7.31
CA ALA A 49 -11.66 3.55 8.03
C ALA A 49 -11.10 3.60 9.46
N ARG A 50 -10.84 4.81 9.97
CA ARG A 50 -10.32 4.99 11.34
C ARG A 50 -11.42 4.80 12.39
N ALA A 51 -12.67 5.12 12.05
CA ALA A 51 -13.86 4.70 12.79
C ALA A 51 -14.27 3.30 12.32
N THR A 52 -14.82 2.47 13.22
CA THR A 52 -15.18 1.04 13.09
C THR A 52 -16.22 0.70 12.01
N ASP A 53 -16.03 1.20 10.79
CA ASP A 53 -16.80 0.86 9.62
C ASP A 53 -15.97 -0.11 8.75
N PRO A 54 -16.21 -1.43 8.85
CA PRO A 54 -15.49 -2.44 8.09
C PRO A 54 -15.91 -2.49 6.61
N THR A 55 -16.84 -1.64 6.15
CA THR A 55 -17.44 -1.78 4.82
C THR A 55 -16.62 -1.11 3.71
N ALA A 56 -15.78 -0.13 4.03
CA ALA A 56 -14.91 0.56 3.06
C ALA A 56 -13.44 0.21 3.29
N GLN A 57 -12.95 -0.78 2.55
CA GLN A 57 -11.55 -1.20 2.59
C GLN A 57 -10.94 -1.36 1.19
N ILE A 58 -9.67 -0.97 1.10
CA ILE A 58 -8.83 -1.31 -0.04
C ILE A 58 -7.91 -2.45 0.39
N VAL A 59 -7.81 -3.47 -0.45
CA VAL A 59 -6.87 -4.57 -0.31
C VAL A 59 -6.11 -4.71 -1.62
N ALA A 60 -4.82 -4.40 -1.60
CA ALA A 60 -3.94 -4.57 -2.75
C ALA A 60 -2.87 -5.61 -2.46
N ALA A 61 -2.53 -6.45 -3.44
CA ALA A 61 -1.47 -7.44 -3.30
C ALA A 61 -0.59 -7.52 -4.55
N SER A 62 0.66 -7.96 -4.35
CA SER A 62 1.60 -8.25 -5.43
C SER A 62 1.39 -9.61 -6.09
N VAL A 63 0.48 -10.41 -5.54
CA VAL A 63 0.02 -11.69 -6.08
C VAL A 63 -1.50 -11.65 -6.21
N SER A 64 -2.04 -12.27 -7.25
CA SER A 64 -3.48 -12.34 -7.47
C SER A 64 -4.13 -13.31 -6.48
N GLY A 65 -5.25 -12.93 -5.86
CA GLY A 65 -6.07 -13.85 -5.06
C GLY A 65 -6.80 -13.20 -3.89
N ILE A 66 -7.18 -14.05 -2.93
CA ILE A 66 -7.74 -13.64 -1.64
C ILE A 66 -6.61 -13.32 -0.67
N VAL A 67 -6.70 -12.20 0.02
CA VAL A 67 -5.74 -11.75 1.01
C VAL A 67 -6.44 -11.70 2.36
N ASN A 68 -6.01 -12.53 3.33
CA ASN A 68 -6.62 -12.63 4.65
C ASN A 68 -8.15 -12.79 4.64
N GLY A 69 -8.69 -13.55 3.68
CA GLY A 69 -10.13 -13.76 3.53
C GLY A 69 -10.88 -12.66 2.75
N LEU A 70 -10.18 -11.64 2.26
CA LEU A 70 -10.76 -10.51 1.53
C LEU A 70 -10.37 -10.52 0.04
N PRO A 71 -11.29 -10.16 -0.86
CA PRO A 71 -10.96 -10.04 -2.28
C PRO A 71 -10.02 -8.86 -2.53
N GLN A 72 -8.97 -9.10 -3.31
CA GLN A 72 -8.09 -8.05 -3.81
C GLN A 72 -8.86 -7.08 -4.74
N ASN A 73 -8.70 -5.79 -4.52
CA ASN A 73 -9.36 -4.73 -5.29
C ASN A 73 -8.42 -3.59 -5.74
N GLY A 74 -7.11 -3.85 -5.68
CA GLY A 74 -6.03 -3.04 -6.28
C GLY A 74 -4.73 -3.83 -6.40
N SER A 75 -3.68 -3.23 -6.97
CA SER A 75 -2.38 -3.86 -7.11
C SER A 75 -1.29 -3.06 -6.39
N ILE A 76 -0.32 -3.79 -5.82
CA ILE A 76 0.90 -3.25 -5.23
C ILE A 76 2.06 -4.08 -5.75
N SER A 77 3.16 -3.46 -6.12
CA SER A 77 4.28 -4.17 -6.75
C SER A 77 5.62 -3.59 -6.30
N SER A 78 6.68 -4.40 -6.40
CA SER A 78 8.06 -3.92 -6.24
C SER A 78 8.71 -3.68 -7.61
N GLY A 79 9.42 -2.57 -7.79
CA GLY A 79 10.10 -2.21 -9.03
C GLY A 79 11.30 -1.27 -8.81
N GLY A 80 11.77 -0.62 -9.88
CA GLY A 80 12.90 0.33 -9.83
C GLY A 80 14.28 -0.32 -9.92
N ALA A 81 15.33 0.51 -10.00
CA ALA A 81 16.72 0.04 -10.05
C ALA A 81 17.11 -0.62 -8.72
N GLY A 82 17.33 -1.94 -8.74
CA GLY A 82 17.56 -2.74 -7.53
C GLY A 82 16.30 -3.29 -6.87
N LEU A 83 15.12 -3.12 -7.49
CA LEU A 83 13.82 -3.58 -6.98
C LEU A 83 13.45 -2.97 -5.62
N ASN A 84 13.78 -1.70 -5.39
CA ASN A 84 13.63 -1.03 -4.10
C ASN A 84 12.41 -0.12 -3.99
N VAL A 85 11.61 0.01 -5.05
CA VAL A 85 10.42 0.87 -5.10
C VAL A 85 9.18 0.03 -4.86
N VAL A 86 8.30 0.48 -3.98
CA VAL A 86 6.91 0.02 -3.91
C VAL A 86 6.07 0.93 -4.80
N ALA A 87 5.33 0.35 -5.73
CA ALA A 87 4.38 1.05 -6.59
C ALA A 87 2.97 0.54 -6.33
N LEU A 88 2.04 1.47 -6.13
CA LEU A 88 0.64 1.24 -5.85
C LEU A 88 -0.19 1.65 -7.08
N ALA A 89 -1.17 0.84 -7.44
CA ALA A 89 -2.17 1.19 -8.44
C ALA A 89 -3.55 0.68 -7.98
N ILE A 90 -4.38 1.59 -7.49
CA ILE A 90 -5.77 1.31 -7.15
C ILE A 90 -6.67 1.97 -8.20
N PRO A 91 -7.50 1.19 -8.92
CA PRO A 91 -8.40 1.74 -9.91
C PRO A 91 -9.41 2.71 -9.30
N LYS A 92 -9.76 3.76 -10.04
CA LYS A 92 -10.81 4.72 -9.70
C LYS A 92 -12.12 4.06 -9.28
N ALA A 93 -12.51 2.96 -9.93
CA ALA A 93 -13.72 2.23 -9.58
C ALA A 93 -13.69 1.67 -8.14
N THR A 94 -12.51 1.39 -7.60
CA THR A 94 -12.31 1.02 -6.19
C THR A 94 -12.28 2.25 -5.30
N VAL A 95 -11.54 3.29 -5.67
CA VAL A 95 -11.42 4.52 -4.87
C VAL A 95 -12.79 5.24 -4.76
N ALA A 96 -13.61 5.23 -5.81
CA ALA A 96 -14.94 5.85 -5.84
C ALA A 96 -15.97 5.18 -4.92
N ARG A 97 -15.67 3.99 -4.38
CA ARG A 97 -16.50 3.37 -3.33
C ARG A 97 -16.22 3.95 -1.94
N LEU A 98 -15.15 4.72 -1.79
CA LEU A 98 -14.78 5.36 -0.53
C LEU A 98 -15.58 6.63 -0.33
N SER A 99 -16.09 6.78 0.89
CA SER A 99 -16.65 8.06 1.33
C SER A 99 -15.50 9.01 1.66
N PRO A 100 -15.66 10.32 1.44
CA PRO A 100 -14.70 11.29 1.95
C PRO A 100 -14.55 11.17 3.48
N GLY A 101 -13.32 11.22 3.98
CA GLY A 101 -13.03 11.06 5.40
C GLY A 101 -11.63 10.52 5.71
N ASP A 102 -11.45 10.14 6.98
CA ASP A 102 -10.16 9.71 7.53
C ASP A 102 -10.00 8.18 7.58
N TYR A 103 -8.92 7.72 6.98
CA TYR A 103 -8.54 6.33 6.86
C TYR A 103 -7.12 6.11 7.40
N VAL A 104 -6.74 4.84 7.52
CA VAL A 104 -5.35 4.43 7.76
C VAL A 104 -4.98 3.36 6.76
N PHE A 105 -3.73 3.38 6.31
CA PHE A 105 -3.16 2.31 5.50
C PHE A 105 -2.00 1.63 6.21
N GLU A 106 -1.81 0.36 5.87
CA GLU A 106 -0.69 -0.47 6.29
C GLU A 106 -0.23 -1.31 5.11
N VAL A 107 1.08 -1.41 4.91
CA VAL A 107 1.72 -2.27 3.92
C VAL A 107 2.57 -3.29 4.64
N GLN A 108 2.30 -4.56 4.38
CA GLN A 108 3.03 -5.70 4.88
C GLN A 108 3.90 -6.30 3.77
N ALA A 109 5.13 -6.66 4.12
CA ALA A 109 5.98 -7.52 3.32
C ALA A 109 6.07 -8.91 3.96
N THR A 110 6.00 -9.95 3.14
CA THR A 110 6.19 -11.33 3.54
C THR A 110 7.32 -11.97 2.74
N GLY A 111 8.26 -12.61 3.42
CA GLY A 111 9.43 -13.25 2.82
C GLY A 111 10.24 -14.00 3.88
N ASP A 112 10.95 -15.06 3.48
CA ASP A 112 11.71 -15.93 4.39
C ASP A 112 10.90 -16.46 5.61
N GLY A 113 9.59 -16.66 5.45
CA GLY A 113 8.70 -17.10 6.53
C GLY A 113 8.33 -16.03 7.56
N LEU A 114 8.71 -14.77 7.32
CA LEU A 114 8.41 -13.63 8.18
C LEU A 114 7.42 -12.69 7.49
N THR A 115 6.59 -12.03 8.30
CA THR A 115 5.71 -10.92 7.87
C THR A 115 5.98 -9.69 8.72
N ARG A 116 6.19 -8.53 8.09
CA ARG A 116 6.45 -7.26 8.77
C ARG A 116 5.68 -6.12 8.11
N THR A 117 5.19 -5.19 8.91
CA THR A 117 4.71 -3.88 8.42
C THR A 117 5.91 -3.03 8.02
N ILE A 118 5.90 -2.53 6.79
CA ILE A 118 7.00 -1.77 6.18
C ILE A 118 6.61 -0.33 5.85
N ALA A 119 5.33 -0.04 5.63
CA ALA A 119 4.81 1.31 5.52
C ALA A 119 3.45 1.42 6.21
N ALA A 120 3.16 2.58 6.82
CA ALA A 120 1.85 2.86 7.38
C ALA A 120 1.60 4.36 7.47
N GLY A 121 0.34 4.77 7.60
CA GLY A 121 0.04 6.18 7.82
C GLY A 121 -1.43 6.54 7.70
N PRO A 122 -1.77 7.80 8.01
CA PRO A 122 -3.10 8.33 7.75
C PRO A 122 -3.33 8.48 6.25
N VAL A 123 -4.56 8.22 5.81
CA VAL A 123 -5.03 8.55 4.46
C VAL A 123 -6.23 9.48 4.59
N THR A 124 -6.21 10.61 3.88
CA THR A 124 -7.37 11.50 3.75
C THR A 124 -8.00 11.23 2.40
N VAL A 125 -9.29 10.89 2.39
CA VAL A 125 -10.06 10.75 1.15
C VAL A 125 -10.88 12.02 0.99
N GLU A 126 -10.63 12.76 -0.09
CA GLU A 126 -11.35 13.98 -0.43
C GLU A 126 -12.49 13.72 -1.41
N ALA A 127 -13.54 14.54 -1.34
CA ALA A 127 -14.59 14.51 -2.33
C ALA A 127 -14.05 15.07 -3.65
N GLY A 128 -14.02 14.21 -4.69
CA GLY A 128 -13.60 14.62 -6.01
C GLY A 128 -14.55 15.63 -6.66
N VAL A 129 -14.03 16.69 -7.27
CA VAL A 129 -14.83 17.65 -8.04
C VAL A 129 -15.11 17.11 -9.43
N VAL A 130 -16.37 16.96 -9.80
CA VAL A 130 -16.80 16.63 -11.17
C VAL A 130 -17.30 17.93 -11.82
N ARG A 131 -16.67 18.34 -12.92
CA ARG A 131 -17.11 19.48 -13.75
C ARG A 131 -17.94 19.00 -14.92
#